data_AF-A0A8J8FHN1-F1
#
_entry.id   AF-A0A8J8FHN1-F1
#
_cell.length_a   1.000
_cell.length_b   1.000
_cell.length_c   1.000
_cell.angle_alpha   90.00
_cell.angle_beta   90.00
_cell.angle_gamma   90.00
#
_symmetry.space_group_name_H-M   'P 1'
#
loop_
_entity.id
_entity.type
_entity.pdbx_description
1 polymer ?
#
loop_
_entity_poly.entity_id
_entity_poly.type
_entity_poly.pdbx_seq_one_letter_code
_entity_poly.pdbx_strand_id
1 'polypeptide(L)'
;MRTKLLPVFILLLATRVSFAQTDSRVMIDTINQPAIYMEVNMTEGTVKDALDYYFDSMHIAKEKGKGFLIKKGLPYVLFKRAKVDYMQEYLDFYFVVDSKKQKGTDAATIYIAAATGYNTFITPDSKQWSGLKKFADFLRTNAFEKYNVLQSINDLTKQLDKQRKKLADILKQKLETENSIISDSTRMVGLQDMLIKLQNRN
;
A
#
# COMPACT_ATOMS: atom_id res chain seq x y z
N MET A 1 -7.35 63.63 10.36
CA MET A 1 -7.16 62.27 9.80
C MET A 1 -6.79 61.34 10.95
N ARG A 2 -7.27 60.09 10.93
CA ARG A 2 -7.12 59.00 11.93
C ARG A 2 -8.18 58.98 13.03
N THR A 3 -9.21 58.15 12.83
CA THR A 3 -9.99 57.46 13.89
C THR A 3 -11.09 56.61 13.24
N LYS A 4 -10.75 55.63 12.37
CA LYS A 4 -11.71 54.62 11.87
C LYS A 4 -11.03 53.29 11.50
N LEU A 5 -10.24 52.71 12.41
CA LEU A 5 -9.60 51.40 12.18
C LEU A 5 -9.76 50.42 13.35
N LEU A 6 -10.70 50.66 14.28
CA LEU A 6 -10.88 49.79 15.44
C LEU A 6 -11.97 48.70 15.36
N PRO A 7 -13.04 48.77 14.53
CA PRO A 7 -14.08 47.74 14.60
C PRO A 7 -13.78 46.50 13.74
N VAL A 8 -12.78 46.52 12.86
CA VAL A 8 -12.47 45.40 11.95
C VAL A 8 -11.61 44.32 12.61
N PHE A 9 -10.89 44.64 13.69
CA PHE A 9 -9.97 43.69 14.31
C PHE A 9 -10.65 42.71 15.27
N ILE A 10 -11.85 43.02 15.79
CA ILE A 10 -12.57 42.16 16.75
C ILE A 10 -13.41 41.08 16.04
N LEU A 11 -13.83 41.32 14.79
CA LEU A 11 -14.64 40.36 14.03
C LEU A 11 -13.81 39.17 13.47
N LEU A 12 -12.48 39.30 13.43
CA LEU A 12 -11.56 38.27 12.94
C LEU A 12 -11.11 37.26 14.02
N LEU A 13 -11.50 37.46 15.28
CA LEU A 13 -11.15 36.59 16.41
C LEU A 13 -12.22 35.54 16.77
N ALA A 14 -13.39 35.54 16.11
CA ALA A 14 -14.53 34.71 16.50
C ALA A 14 -14.76 33.45 15.64
N THR A 15 -13.93 33.16 14.63
CA THR A 15 -14.09 31.97 13.78
C THR A 15 -13.06 30.89 14.07
N ARG A 16 -12.79 30.62 15.35
CA ARG A 16 -12.34 29.28 15.75
C ARG A 16 -13.57 28.40 15.83
N VAL A 17 -14.06 27.97 14.67
CA VAL A 17 -14.99 26.86 14.59
C VAL A 17 -14.24 25.65 15.12
N SER A 18 -14.41 25.35 16.41
CA SER A 18 -14.08 24.04 16.95
C SER A 18 -14.94 23.05 16.18
N PHE A 19 -14.35 22.41 15.17
CA PHE A 19 -14.88 21.14 14.70
C PHE A 19 -14.85 20.22 15.92
N ALA A 20 -16.00 20.04 16.56
CA ALA A 20 -16.18 18.94 17.48
C ALA A 20 -15.80 17.69 16.70
N GLN A 21 -14.64 17.12 17.02
CA GLN A 21 -14.18 15.87 16.43
C GLN A 21 -15.18 14.82 16.95
N THR A 22 -16.19 14.50 16.14
CA THR A 22 -17.22 13.54 16.50
C THR A 22 -16.52 12.23 16.86
N ASP A 23 -16.72 11.76 18.10
CA ASP A 23 -16.15 10.50 18.55
C ASP A 23 -16.57 9.40 17.59
N SER A 24 -15.60 8.85 16.88
CA SER A 24 -15.85 7.80 15.89
C SER A 24 -16.08 6.48 16.62
N ARG A 25 -17.06 5.71 16.16
CA ARG A 25 -17.42 4.40 16.73
C ARG A 25 -17.55 3.36 15.63
N VAL A 26 -17.28 2.11 15.97
CA VAL A 26 -17.33 0.98 15.05
C VAL A 26 -17.94 -0.25 15.74
N MET A 27 -18.70 -1.04 15.00
CA MET A 27 -19.32 -2.25 15.54
C MET A 27 -18.33 -3.41 15.58
N ILE A 28 -17.99 -3.88 16.78
CA ILE A 28 -17.18 -5.08 17.04
C ILE A 28 -18.04 -6.06 17.84
N ASP A 29 -18.20 -7.29 17.34
CA ASP A 29 -19.00 -8.35 17.98
C ASP A 29 -20.38 -7.87 18.46
N THR A 30 -21.09 -7.14 17.59
CA THR A 30 -22.42 -6.53 17.82
C THR A 30 -22.48 -5.34 18.78
N ILE A 31 -21.34 -4.88 19.31
CA ILE A 31 -21.27 -3.72 20.22
C ILE A 31 -20.54 -2.56 19.53
N ASN A 32 -21.12 -1.35 19.61
CA ASN A 32 -20.46 -0.14 19.12
C ASN A 32 -19.34 0.30 20.06
N GLN A 33 -18.10 0.18 19.61
CA GLN A 33 -16.90 0.52 20.36
C GLN A 33 -16.30 1.86 19.90
N PRO A 34 -15.63 2.61 20.78
CA PRO A 34 -14.84 3.77 20.37
C PRO A 34 -13.73 3.35 19.40
N ALA A 35 -13.52 4.17 18.37
CA ALA A 35 -12.49 3.93 17.38
C ALA A 35 -11.86 5.23 16.89
N ILE A 36 -10.63 5.13 16.40
CA ILE A 36 -10.01 6.17 15.59
C ILE A 36 -10.41 5.95 14.14
N TYR A 37 -10.98 6.97 13.52
CA TYR A 37 -11.28 6.99 12.10
C TYR A 37 -10.14 7.63 11.32
N MET A 38 -9.77 7.03 10.20
CA MET A 38 -8.88 7.63 9.21
C MET A 38 -9.26 7.21 7.79
N GLU A 39 -8.85 8.03 6.82
CA GLU A 39 -8.99 7.74 5.41
C GLU A 39 -7.61 7.67 4.76
N VAL A 40 -7.46 6.76 3.81
CA VAL A 40 -6.22 6.57 3.06
C VAL A 40 -6.51 6.40 1.57
N ASN A 41 -5.64 6.94 0.73
CA ASN A 41 -5.74 6.87 -0.73
C ASN A 41 -5.21 5.53 -1.25
N MET A 42 -5.76 4.43 -0.73
CA MET A 42 -5.40 3.06 -1.05
C MET A 42 -6.67 2.21 -1.14
N THR A 43 -6.64 1.15 -1.93
CA THR A 43 -7.76 0.20 -1.97
C THR A 43 -7.89 -0.54 -0.63
N GLU A 44 -9.10 -1.01 -0.32
CA GLU A 44 -9.36 -1.84 0.86
C GLU A 44 -8.40 -3.06 0.93
N GLY A 45 -8.16 -3.72 -0.21
CA GLY A 45 -7.24 -4.85 -0.30
C GLY A 45 -5.81 -4.47 0.05
N THR A 46 -5.30 -3.38 -0.54
CA THR A 46 -3.93 -2.91 -0.27
C THR A 46 -3.74 -2.52 1.19
N VAL A 47 -4.74 -1.91 1.82
CA VAL A 47 -4.69 -1.60 3.27
C VAL A 47 -4.63 -2.86 4.11
N LYS A 48 -5.44 -3.87 3.80
CA LYS A 48 -5.43 -5.15 4.53
C LYS A 48 -4.08 -5.85 4.40
N ASP A 49 -3.50 -5.86 3.19
CA ASP A 49 -2.17 -6.44 2.99
C ASP A 49 -1.07 -5.64 3.69
N ALA A 50 -1.19 -4.30 3.74
CA ALA A 50 -0.24 -3.44 4.46
C ALA A 50 -0.30 -3.65 5.98
N LEU A 51 -1.50 -3.85 6.54
CA LEU A 51 -1.69 -4.24 7.94
C LEU A 51 -1.05 -5.59 8.21
N ASP A 52 -1.34 -6.60 7.38
CA ASP A 52 -0.76 -7.94 7.51
C ASP A 52 0.78 -7.84 7.46
N TYR A 53 1.35 -7.10 6.50
CA TYR A 53 2.80 -6.87 6.40
C TYR A 53 3.39 -6.19 7.65
N TYR A 54 2.74 -5.17 8.20
CA TYR A 54 3.21 -4.47 9.39
C TYR A 54 3.24 -5.41 10.60
N PHE A 55 2.16 -6.15 10.87
CA PHE A 55 2.10 -7.06 12.02
C PHE A 55 2.97 -8.32 11.85
N ASP A 56 3.08 -8.83 10.63
CA ASP A 56 3.98 -9.95 10.31
C ASP A 56 5.45 -9.58 10.58
N SER A 57 5.84 -8.32 10.34
CA SER A 57 7.20 -7.83 10.68
C SER A 57 7.52 -7.87 12.17
N MET A 58 6.49 -7.95 13.02
CA MET A 58 6.59 -8.12 14.47
C MET A 58 6.26 -9.54 14.93
N HIS A 59 6.13 -10.50 14.00
CA HIS A 59 5.72 -11.89 14.25
C HIS A 59 4.34 -12.02 14.92
N ILE A 60 3.43 -11.10 14.63
CA ILE A 60 2.06 -11.11 15.15
C ILE A 60 1.13 -11.56 14.03
N ALA A 61 0.60 -12.77 14.16
CA ALA A 61 -0.34 -13.31 13.19
C ALA A 61 -1.74 -12.72 13.38
N LYS A 62 -2.40 -12.44 12.27
CA LYS A 62 -3.83 -12.14 12.20
C LYS A 62 -4.65 -13.29 12.75
N GLU A 63 -5.58 -12.97 13.65
CA GLU A 63 -6.53 -13.93 14.20
C GLU A 63 -7.49 -14.43 13.12
N LYS A 64 -7.66 -15.76 13.07
CA LYS A 64 -8.65 -16.41 12.22
C LYS A 64 -9.90 -16.65 13.06
N GLY A 65 -11.09 -16.38 12.50
CA GLY A 65 -12.35 -16.65 13.18
C GLY A 65 -12.47 -18.12 13.62
N LYS A 66 -12.93 -18.38 14.84
CA LYS A 66 -13.15 -19.73 15.37
C LYS A 66 -14.54 -20.23 14.97
N GLY A 67 -14.63 -21.19 14.05
CA GLY A 67 -15.91 -21.84 13.71
C GLY A 67 -15.81 -22.93 12.65
N PHE A 68 -16.51 -24.05 12.90
CA PHE A 68 -16.61 -25.26 12.07
C PHE A 68 -17.17 -25.05 10.64
N LEU A 69 -17.69 -23.86 10.32
CA LEU A 69 -18.09 -23.45 8.97
C LEU A 69 -17.19 -22.30 8.49
N ILE A 70 -16.07 -22.70 7.89
CA ILE A 70 -15.11 -21.87 7.16
C ILE A 70 -15.84 -21.19 6.00
N LYS A 71 -16.45 -20.01 6.19
CA LYS A 71 -16.90 -19.15 5.08
C LYS A 71 -17.27 -17.70 5.43
N LYS A 72 -17.43 -17.33 6.70
CA LYS A 72 -17.56 -15.92 7.09
C LYS A 72 -16.37 -15.54 7.97
N GLY A 73 -15.39 -14.86 7.39
CA GLY A 73 -14.32 -14.22 8.15
C GLY A 73 -14.90 -13.22 9.15
N LEU A 74 -14.10 -12.82 10.14
CA LEU A 74 -14.48 -11.73 11.04
C LEU A 74 -14.78 -10.48 10.20
N PRO A 75 -15.78 -9.66 10.56
CA PRO A 75 -16.09 -8.41 9.84
C PRO A 75 -15.02 -7.33 10.05
N TYR A 76 -13.96 -7.64 10.79
CA TYR A 76 -12.81 -6.81 11.09
C TYR A 76 -11.53 -7.66 11.02
N VAL A 77 -10.38 -7.02 10.81
CA VAL A 77 -9.06 -7.63 10.97
C VAL A 77 -8.66 -7.52 12.43
N LEU A 78 -8.26 -8.63 13.05
CA LEU A 78 -7.90 -8.69 14.46
C LEU A 78 -6.47 -9.17 14.65
N PHE A 79 -5.70 -8.42 15.43
CA PHE A 79 -4.38 -8.80 15.92
C PHE A 79 -4.39 -8.77 17.43
N LYS A 80 -4.18 -9.91 18.08
CA LYS A 80 -4.21 -10.03 19.54
C LYS A 80 -2.84 -9.82 20.15
N ARG A 81 -2.84 -9.26 21.37
CA ARG A 81 -1.65 -9.09 22.21
C ARG A 81 -0.49 -8.50 21.42
N ALA A 82 -0.78 -7.46 20.64
CA ALA A 82 0.22 -6.76 19.87
C ALA A 82 0.80 -5.61 20.68
N LYS A 83 2.12 -5.48 20.64
CA LYS A 83 2.82 -4.29 21.12
C LYS A 83 3.26 -3.49 19.91
N VAL A 84 2.53 -2.42 19.64
CA VAL A 84 2.74 -1.56 18.47
C VAL A 84 3.43 -0.26 18.85
N ASP A 85 3.89 0.48 17.84
CA ASP A 85 4.48 1.80 18.02
C ASP A 85 3.54 2.74 18.77
N TYR A 86 4.11 3.62 19.61
CA TYR A 86 3.39 4.60 20.44
C TYR A 86 2.45 4.02 21.51
N MET A 87 2.40 2.69 21.66
CA MET A 87 1.67 1.99 22.72
C MET A 87 2.64 1.30 23.67
N GLN A 88 2.45 1.47 24.98
CA GLN A 88 3.32 0.85 25.99
C GLN A 88 2.88 -0.58 26.34
N GLU A 89 1.57 -0.85 26.21
CA GLU A 89 0.92 -2.08 26.62
C GLU A 89 0.68 -3.01 25.43
N TYR A 90 0.54 -4.31 25.71
CA TYR A 90 0.07 -5.29 24.74
C TYR A 90 -1.45 -5.18 24.63
N LEU A 91 -1.96 -4.96 23.41
CA LEU A 91 -3.38 -4.73 23.17
C LEU A 91 -3.89 -5.62 22.03
N ASP A 92 -5.20 -5.83 22.02
CA ASP A 92 -5.91 -6.41 20.90
C ASP A 92 -6.37 -5.27 19.99
N PHE A 93 -5.96 -5.29 18.71
CA PHE A 93 -6.32 -4.28 17.72
C PHE A 93 -7.33 -4.82 16.72
N TYR A 94 -8.38 -4.03 16.52
CA TYR A 94 -9.49 -4.32 15.64
C TYR A 94 -9.53 -3.27 14.54
N PHE A 95 -9.41 -3.70 13.30
CA PHE A 95 -9.44 -2.84 12.12
C PHE A 95 -10.65 -3.17 11.28
N VAL A 96 -11.60 -2.24 11.16
CA VAL A 96 -12.64 -2.31 10.13
C VAL A 96 -12.16 -1.47 8.96
N VAL A 97 -12.00 -2.10 7.81
CA VAL A 97 -11.49 -1.49 6.58
C VAL A 97 -12.56 -1.65 5.53
N ASP A 98 -13.07 -0.52 5.03
CA ASP A 98 -14.12 -0.48 4.03
C ASP A 98 -13.67 0.34 2.81
N SER A 99 -14.12 -0.06 1.62
CA SER A 99 -13.94 0.75 0.41
C SER A 99 -14.74 2.04 0.49
N LYS A 100 -14.10 3.18 0.24
CA LYS A 100 -14.77 4.47 0.08
C LYS A 100 -15.14 4.67 -1.38
N LYS A 101 -16.45 4.67 -1.69
CA LYS A 101 -16.93 5.01 -3.03
C LYS A 101 -16.77 6.52 -3.27
N GLN A 102 -15.73 6.91 -3.99
CA GLN A 102 -15.50 8.28 -4.43
C GLN A 102 -15.21 8.35 -5.93
N LYS A 103 -15.54 9.46 -6.59
CA LYS A 103 -15.13 9.72 -7.97
C LYS A 103 -13.63 10.05 -7.99
N GLY A 104 -12.79 9.17 -8.52
CA GLY A 104 -11.35 9.39 -8.63
C GLY A 104 -10.56 8.17 -8.17
N THR A 105 -9.44 8.41 -7.51
CA THR A 105 -8.57 7.38 -6.93
C THR A 105 -9.32 6.56 -5.87
N ASP A 106 -9.11 5.25 -5.87
CA ASP A 106 -9.64 4.37 -4.83
C ASP A 106 -9.13 4.82 -3.45
N ALA A 107 -10.04 4.88 -2.48
CA ALA A 107 -9.71 5.15 -1.09
C ALA A 107 -10.38 4.14 -0.18
N ALA A 108 -9.81 3.99 1.01
CA ALA A 108 -10.32 3.14 2.05
C ALA A 108 -10.52 3.96 3.32
N THR A 109 -11.60 3.66 4.04
CA THR A 109 -11.83 4.14 5.39
C THR A 109 -11.40 3.06 6.38
N ILE A 110 -10.74 3.47 7.45
CA ILE A 110 -10.23 2.58 8.48
C ILE A 110 -10.73 3.07 9.83
N TYR A 111 -11.41 2.18 10.54
CA TYR A 111 -11.72 2.35 11.96
C TYR A 111 -10.80 1.45 12.78
N ILE A 112 -10.09 2.04 13.74
CA ILE A 112 -9.17 1.35 14.64
C ILE A 112 -9.75 1.39 16.05
N ALA A 113 -10.16 0.23 16.55
CA ALA A 113 -10.47 0.04 17.97
C ALA A 113 -9.36 -0.79 18.62
N ALA A 114 -9.10 -0.55 19.91
CA ALA A 114 -8.11 -1.30 20.66
C ALA A 114 -8.68 -1.68 22.03
N ALA A 115 -8.28 -2.85 22.54
CA ALA A 115 -8.72 -3.35 23.85
C ALA A 115 -7.54 -3.92 24.65
N THR A 116 -7.59 -3.82 25.98
CA THR A 116 -6.58 -4.43 26.88
C THR A 116 -6.81 -5.94 27.11
N GLY A 117 -7.79 -6.53 26.41
CA GLY A 117 -8.30 -7.88 26.62
C GLY A 117 -9.68 -7.88 27.29
N TYR A 118 -10.35 -9.03 27.29
CA TYR A 118 -11.66 -9.25 27.94
C TYR A 118 -12.73 -8.19 27.58
N ASN A 119 -12.75 -7.71 26.34
CA ASN A 119 -13.66 -6.66 25.84
C ASN A 119 -13.55 -5.30 26.54
N THR A 120 -12.41 -4.98 27.17
CA THR A 120 -12.15 -3.66 27.75
C THR A 120 -11.54 -2.74 26.71
N PHE A 121 -12.39 -2.03 25.97
CA PHE A 121 -11.97 -1.13 24.89
C PHE A 121 -11.44 0.19 25.42
N ILE A 122 -10.40 0.70 24.74
CA ILE A 122 -9.83 2.02 25.00
C ILE A 122 -10.85 3.08 24.60
N THR A 123 -11.15 4.00 25.53
CA THR A 123 -12.10 5.10 25.33
C THR A 123 -11.39 6.44 25.18
N PRO A 124 -12.05 7.47 24.63
CA PRO A 124 -11.48 8.80 24.47
C PRO A 124 -10.89 9.43 25.74
N ASP A 125 -11.48 9.13 26.89
CA ASP A 125 -11.07 9.66 28.21
C ASP A 125 -9.89 8.90 28.83
N SER A 126 -9.47 7.79 28.23
CA SER A 126 -8.36 6.98 28.74
C SER A 126 -7.00 7.60 28.41
N LYS A 127 -6.00 7.35 29.25
CA LYS A 127 -4.61 7.83 29.02
C LYS A 127 -4.03 7.27 27.71
N GLN A 128 -4.42 6.04 27.37
CA GLN A 128 -3.94 5.29 26.20
C GLN A 128 -4.50 5.83 24.87
N TRP A 129 -5.60 6.58 24.88
CA TRP A 129 -6.22 7.11 23.65
C TRP A 129 -5.28 8.00 22.84
N SER A 130 -4.45 8.79 23.51
CA SER A 130 -3.44 9.63 22.87
C SER A 130 -2.38 8.80 22.13
N GLY A 131 -1.98 7.66 22.69
CA GLY A 131 -1.10 6.70 22.05
C GLY A 131 -1.76 6.05 20.84
N LEU A 132 -3.04 5.68 20.96
CA LEU A 132 -3.80 5.07 19.86
C LEU A 132 -3.95 6.03 18.67
N LYS A 133 -4.18 7.32 18.93
CA LYS A 133 -4.17 8.37 17.88
C LYS A 133 -2.82 8.47 17.17
N LYS A 134 -1.72 8.51 17.93
CA LYS A 134 -0.36 8.55 17.36
C LYS A 134 -0.05 7.30 16.55
N PHE A 135 -0.48 6.13 17.02
CA PHE A 135 -0.35 4.88 16.30
C PHE A 135 -1.13 4.90 14.97
N ALA A 136 -2.38 5.37 14.98
CA ALA A 136 -3.18 5.53 13.76
C ALA A 136 -2.49 6.48 12.76
N ASP A 137 -1.97 7.61 13.22
CA ASP A 137 -1.22 8.53 12.38
C ASP A 137 0.08 7.92 11.85
N PHE A 138 0.78 7.13 12.66
CA PHE A 138 1.98 6.41 12.24
C PHE A 138 1.67 5.36 11.16
N LEU A 139 0.59 4.59 11.30
CA LEU A 139 0.16 3.65 10.27
C LEU A 139 -0.06 4.38 8.94
N ARG A 140 -0.81 5.47 8.98
CA ARG A 140 -1.14 6.28 7.80
C ARG A 140 0.08 6.91 7.15
N THR A 141 0.98 7.53 7.93
CA THR A 141 2.08 8.35 7.41
C THR A 141 3.38 7.59 7.18
N ASN A 142 3.52 6.40 7.76
CA ASN A 142 4.76 5.63 7.70
C ASN A 142 4.52 4.20 7.24
N ALA A 143 3.73 3.40 7.97
CA ALA A 143 3.63 1.97 7.71
C ALA A 143 3.02 1.68 6.32
N PHE A 144 1.93 2.35 5.98
CA PHE A 144 1.24 2.18 4.70
C PHE A 144 2.02 2.77 3.53
N GLU A 145 2.62 3.95 3.71
CA GLU A 145 3.49 4.57 2.70
C GLU A 145 4.70 3.68 2.39
N LYS A 146 5.36 3.12 3.41
CA LYS A 146 6.45 2.16 3.24
C LYS A 146 6.01 0.93 2.46
N TYR A 147 4.82 0.40 2.73
CA TYR A 147 4.28 -0.74 2.00
C TYR A 147 4.00 -0.40 0.52
N ASN A 148 3.45 0.78 0.23
CA ASN A 148 3.23 1.25 -1.14
C ASN A 148 4.54 1.38 -1.93
N VAL A 149 5.58 1.93 -1.31
CA VAL A 149 6.91 2.01 -1.91
C VAL A 149 7.48 0.62 -2.18
N LEU A 150 7.32 -0.32 -1.24
CA LEU A 150 7.77 -1.70 -1.42
C LEU A 150 7.07 -2.39 -2.59
N GLN A 151 5.75 -2.22 -2.73
CA GLN A 151 5.00 -2.77 -3.87
C GLN A 151 5.46 -2.14 -5.19
N SER A 152 5.67 -0.83 -5.22
CA SER A 152 6.20 -0.13 -6.40
C SER A 152 7.59 -0.66 -6.80
N ILE A 153 8.46 -0.92 -5.84
CA ILE A 153 9.77 -1.54 -6.08
C ILE A 153 9.60 -2.94 -6.67
N ASN A 154 8.76 -3.78 -6.07
CA ASN A 154 8.54 -5.15 -6.54
C ASN A 154 8.00 -5.20 -7.98
N ASP A 155 7.09 -4.31 -8.34
CA ASP A 155 6.53 -4.24 -9.69
C ASP A 155 7.57 -3.74 -10.70
N LEU A 156 8.35 -2.72 -10.35
CA LEU A 156 9.47 -2.26 -11.17
C LEU A 156 10.52 -3.36 -11.38
N THR A 157 10.85 -4.13 -10.33
CA THR A 157 11.77 -5.27 -10.43
C THR A 157 11.24 -6.32 -11.41
N LYS A 158 9.96 -6.71 -11.32
CA LYS A 158 9.35 -7.65 -12.26
C LYS A 158 9.37 -7.13 -13.70
N GLN A 159 9.12 -5.84 -13.91
CA GLN A 159 9.19 -5.23 -15.24
C GLN A 159 10.61 -5.23 -15.78
N LEU A 160 11.59 -4.88 -14.94
CA LEU A 160 13.01 -4.89 -15.28
C LEU A 160 13.49 -6.29 -15.66
N ASP A 161 13.06 -7.33 -14.94
CA ASP A 161 13.38 -8.73 -15.29
C ASP A 161 12.75 -9.14 -16.63
N LYS A 162 11.52 -8.72 -16.93
CA LYS A 162 10.90 -8.94 -18.24
C LYS A 162 11.68 -8.24 -19.35
N GLN A 163 12.12 -7.01 -19.13
CA GLN A 163 12.93 -6.26 -20.10
C GLN A 163 14.30 -6.89 -20.32
N ARG A 164 14.96 -7.37 -19.26
CA ARG A 164 16.22 -8.11 -19.35
C ARG A 164 16.09 -9.37 -20.19
N LYS A 165 15.01 -10.14 -20.00
CA LYS A 165 14.73 -11.32 -20.84
C LYS A 165 14.56 -10.96 -22.31
N LYS A 166 13.77 -9.92 -22.61
CA LYS A 166 13.60 -9.43 -23.98
C LYS A 166 14.93 -8.97 -24.61
N LEU A 167 15.78 -8.28 -23.84
CA LEU A 167 17.09 -7.87 -24.31
C LEU A 167 17.98 -9.07 -24.66
N ALA A 168 17.98 -10.11 -23.81
CA ALA A 168 18.73 -11.34 -24.08
C ALA A 168 18.25 -12.03 -25.37
N ASP A 169 16.94 -12.11 -25.59
CA ASP A 169 16.36 -12.69 -26.81
C ASP A 169 16.75 -11.89 -28.07
N ILE A 170 16.72 -10.56 -28.00
CA ILE A 170 17.14 -9.67 -29.11
C ILE A 170 18.63 -9.86 -29.42
N LEU A 171 19.49 -9.94 -28.40
CA LEU A 171 20.93 -10.15 -28.60
C LEU A 171 21.20 -11.51 -29.26
N LYS A 172 20.44 -12.54 -28.91
CA LYS A 172 20.52 -13.86 -29.56
C LYS A 172 20.13 -13.78 -31.03
N GLN A 173 18.99 -13.15 -31.35
CA GLN A 173 18.54 -12.97 -32.73
C GLN A 173 19.53 -12.15 -33.56
N LYS A 174 20.14 -11.13 -32.97
CA LYS A 174 21.20 -10.34 -33.61
C LYS A 174 22.37 -11.23 -34.01
N LEU A 175 22.87 -12.06 -33.09
CA LEU A 175 24.00 -12.96 -33.36
C LEU A 175 23.66 -14.01 -34.43
N GLU A 176 22.45 -14.57 -34.41
CA GLU A 176 21.97 -15.48 -35.46
C GLU A 176 21.93 -14.78 -36.83
N THR A 177 21.45 -13.54 -36.87
CA THR A 177 21.40 -12.72 -38.10
C THR A 177 22.80 -12.40 -38.62
N GLU A 178 23.72 -11.99 -37.75
CA GLU A 178 25.12 -11.73 -38.10
C GLU A 178 25.80 -12.98 -38.68
N ASN A 179 25.59 -14.15 -38.08
CA ASN A 179 26.11 -15.41 -38.60
C ASN A 179 25.53 -15.77 -39.97
N SER A 180 24.23 -15.54 -40.18
CA SER A 180 23.60 -15.76 -41.49
C SER A 180 24.19 -14.84 -42.57
N ILE A 181 24.38 -13.55 -42.26
CA ILE A 181 24.99 -12.57 -43.18
C ILE A 181 26.41 -13.02 -43.57
N ILE A 182 27.22 -13.48 -42.60
CA ILE A 182 28.58 -13.97 -42.88
C ILE A 182 28.52 -15.19 -43.81
N SER A 183 27.66 -16.16 -43.50
CA SER A 183 27.53 -17.38 -44.32
C SER A 183 27.10 -17.07 -45.75
N ASP A 184 26.11 -16.19 -45.93
CA ASP A 184 25.62 -15.81 -47.25
C ASP A 184 26.66 -14.98 -48.02
N SER A 185 27.41 -14.12 -47.32
CA SER A 185 28.53 -13.37 -47.92
C SER A 185 29.62 -14.31 -48.45
N THR A 186 29.99 -15.35 -47.70
CA THR A 186 30.95 -16.37 -48.17
C THR A 186 30.42 -17.12 -49.40
N ARG A 187 29.12 -17.47 -49.42
CA ARG A 187 28.51 -18.12 -50.58
C ARG A 187 28.51 -17.22 -51.81
N MET A 188 28.21 -15.93 -51.65
CA MET A 188 28.26 -14.97 -52.76
C MET A 188 29.66 -14.87 -53.36
N VAL A 189 30.71 -14.78 -52.54
CA VAL A 189 32.10 -14.76 -53.03
C VAL A 189 32.40 -16.03 -53.84
N GLY A 190 32.02 -17.20 -53.32
CA GLY A 190 32.20 -18.46 -54.04
C GLY A 190 31.45 -18.51 -55.39
N LEU A 191 30.25 -17.96 -55.46
CA LEU A 191 29.47 -17.86 -56.71
C LEU A 191 30.10 -16.86 -57.69
N GLN A 192 30.61 -15.72 -57.21
CA GLN A 192 31.33 -14.75 -58.03
C GLN A 192 32.59 -15.37 -58.66
N ASP A 193 33.37 -16.13 -57.88
CA ASP A 193 34.55 -16.85 -58.37
C ASP A 193 34.19 -17.86 -59.48
N MET A 194 33.09 -18.59 -59.32
CA MET A 194 32.61 -19.52 -60.35
C MET A 194 32.21 -18.79 -61.63
N LEU A 195 31.51 -17.64 -61.50
CA LEU A 195 31.07 -16.84 -62.63
C LEU A 195 32.27 -16.29 -63.43
N ILE A 196 33.29 -15.76 -62.75
CA ILE A 196 34.52 -15.28 -63.38
C ILE A 196 35.23 -16.41 -64.15
N LYS A 197 35.33 -17.60 -63.55
CA LYS A 197 35.94 -18.78 -64.20
C LYS A 197 35.21 -19.20 -65.47
N LEU A 198 33.89 -19.05 -65.51
CA LEU A 198 33.08 -19.34 -66.70
C LEU A 198 33.25 -18.27 -67.78
N GLN A 199 33.32 -16.98 -67.39
CA GLN A 199 33.53 -15.87 -68.33
C GLN A 199 34.90 -15.93 -69.03
N ASN A 200 35.95 -16.36 -68.34
CA ASN A 200 37.32 -16.42 -68.87
C ASN A 200 37.61 -17.70 -69.69
N ARG A 201 36.63 -18.60 -69.88
CA ARG A 201 36.77 -19.85 -70.66
C ARG A 201 36.27 -19.75 -72.09
N ASN A 202 35.72 -18.60 -72.48
CA ASN A 202 35.37 -18.25 -73.86
C ASN A 202 36.40 -17.27 -74.43
#